data_AF-F3C9S0-F1
#
_entry.id   AF-F3C9S0-F1
#
_cell.length_a   1.000
_cell.length_b   1.000
_cell.length_c   1.000
_cell.angle_alpha   90.00
_cell.angle_beta   90.00
_cell.angle_gamma   90.00
#
_symmetry.space_group_name_H-M   'P 1'
#
loop_
_entity.id
_entity.type
_entity.pdbx_description
1 polymer ?
#
loop_
_entity_poly.entity_id
_entity_poly.type
_entity_poly.pdbx_seq_one_letter_code
_entity_poly.pdbx_strand_id
1 'polypeptide(L)'
;RANKRGGAWMDGARDRRRTAEGTLQSPVANLVCNFTPAVAGKPALLTHDEVTTLFHEFGHGLHHLLTRIDHAGVSGINGVAWDAVELPSQFMENWCWEPEGLALISGHYETGEPLPQDLLEKMLAAKNFQSGLMMVRQLEFSLFDFELHATHGDGRSVLEVLEGIRDEVSVMRPPAYNRFPNSFAHIFAGGYAAGYYSYKGAEVLSADAFSKFEEDGVLNAETGRAFREAILARGGSQAPMVLFVDFRGREPSIDALLRHSGLSEDAAA
;
A
#
# COMPACT_ATOMS: atom_id res chain seq x y z
N ARG A 1 -6.57 -17.17 12.31
CA ARG A 1 -6.87 -17.88 13.58
C ARG A 1 -8.33 -17.64 13.96
N ALA A 2 -9.01 -18.58 14.62
CA ALA A 2 -10.37 -18.35 15.11
C ALA A 2 -10.45 -17.08 15.96
N ASN A 3 -11.51 -16.28 15.77
CA ASN A 3 -11.79 -15.05 16.51
C ASN A 3 -10.77 -13.90 16.37
N LYS A 4 -9.86 -13.95 15.38
CA LYS A 4 -9.02 -12.80 14.99
C LYS A 4 -9.62 -12.14 13.76
N ARG A 5 -9.64 -10.81 13.74
CA ARG A 5 -10.01 -10.01 12.57
C ARG A 5 -9.19 -10.45 11.34
N GLY A 6 -9.88 -10.58 10.19
CA GLY A 6 -9.26 -10.87 8.90
C GLY A 6 -8.45 -9.69 8.33
N GLY A 7 -7.82 -9.89 7.18
CA GLY A 7 -6.97 -8.88 6.51
C GLY A 7 -5.54 -8.84 7.03
N ALA A 8 -4.80 -7.82 6.62
CA ALA A 8 -3.52 -7.44 7.17
C ALA A 8 -3.58 -5.98 7.64
N TRP A 9 -2.79 -5.62 8.64
CA TRP A 9 -2.66 -4.24 9.09
C TRP A 9 -1.41 -4.05 9.95
N MET A 10 -0.96 -2.81 10.00
CA MET A 10 -0.01 -2.29 10.96
C MET A 10 -0.75 -1.41 11.99
N ASP A 11 -0.28 -1.41 13.24
CA ASP A 11 -0.78 -0.53 14.29
C ASP A 11 0.35 -0.02 15.19
N GLY A 12 0.28 1.25 15.61
CA GLY A 12 1.23 1.87 16.53
C GLY A 12 0.95 1.49 17.98
N ALA A 13 1.74 0.59 18.57
CA ALA A 13 1.60 0.24 19.99
C ALA A 13 2.12 1.34 20.92
N ARG A 14 3.15 2.07 20.47
CA ARG A 14 3.77 3.18 21.20
C ARG A 14 4.43 4.13 20.22
N ASP A 15 4.16 5.42 20.34
CA ASP A 15 4.79 6.44 19.51
C ASP A 15 6.20 6.77 19.99
N ARG A 16 7.05 7.20 19.05
CA ARG A 16 8.29 7.89 19.39
C ARG A 16 7.94 9.28 19.92
N ARG A 17 8.39 9.62 21.13
CA ARG A 17 8.14 10.94 21.71
C ARG A 17 9.17 11.32 22.77
N ARG A 18 9.32 12.62 23.03
CA ARG A 18 9.95 13.12 24.24
C ARG A 18 8.90 13.23 25.34
N THR A 19 9.15 12.55 26.46
CA THR A 19 8.27 12.55 27.64
C THR A 19 8.32 13.89 28.37
N ALA A 20 7.41 14.11 29.32
CA ALA A 20 7.39 15.32 30.14
C ALA A 20 8.69 15.48 30.95
N GLU A 21 9.32 14.35 31.30
CA GLU A 21 10.60 14.27 32.00
C GLU A 21 11.81 14.46 31.06
N GLY A 22 11.59 14.76 29.78
CA GLY A 22 12.64 15.00 28.79
C GLY A 22 13.27 13.73 28.20
N THR A 23 12.86 12.55 28.64
CA THR A 23 13.38 11.25 28.17
C THR A 23 12.81 10.91 26.79
N LEU A 24 13.67 10.48 25.86
CA LEU A 24 13.24 9.99 24.55
C LEU A 24 12.68 8.56 24.67
N GLN A 25 11.43 8.38 24.27
CA GLN A 25 10.72 7.10 24.21
C GLN A 25 10.83 6.53 22.79
N SER A 26 11.26 5.28 22.67
CA SER A 26 11.33 4.57 21.38
C SER A 26 9.95 4.10 20.90
N PRO A 27 9.67 4.12 19.58
CA PRO A 27 8.42 3.61 19.03
C PRO A 27 8.32 2.08 19.13
N VAL A 28 7.10 1.57 19.10
CA VAL A 28 6.76 0.14 18.98
C VAL A 28 5.61 0.01 17.99
N ALA A 29 5.75 -0.90 17.02
CA ALA A 29 4.73 -1.23 16.02
C ALA A 29 4.26 -2.68 16.18
N ASN A 30 2.98 -2.92 15.90
CA ASN A 30 2.40 -4.23 15.69
C ASN A 30 2.22 -4.44 14.19
N LEU A 31 2.73 -5.56 13.66
CA LEU A 31 2.46 -5.99 12.29
C LEU A 31 1.63 -7.27 12.35
N VAL A 32 0.46 -7.25 11.71
CA VAL A 32 -0.52 -8.33 11.83
C VAL A 32 -0.97 -8.80 10.46
N CYS A 33 -0.60 -10.02 10.09
CA CYS A 33 -1.04 -10.66 8.85
C CYS A 33 -1.85 -11.94 9.12
N ASN A 34 -2.62 -12.39 8.14
CA ASN A 34 -3.43 -13.61 8.22
C ASN A 34 -3.04 -14.60 7.12
N PHE A 35 -1.74 -14.93 7.04
CA PHE A 35 -1.19 -15.84 6.04
C PHE A 35 -1.62 -17.29 6.25
N THR A 36 -1.47 -18.06 5.18
CA THR A 36 -1.63 -19.50 5.13
C THR A 36 -0.80 -20.16 6.23
N PRO A 37 -1.42 -20.90 7.16
CA PRO A 37 -0.71 -21.49 8.27
C PRO A 37 0.22 -22.62 7.78
N ALA A 38 1.27 -22.88 8.55
CA ALA A 38 2.13 -24.06 8.39
C ALA A 38 1.30 -25.36 8.37
N VAL A 39 1.63 -26.28 7.46
CA VAL A 39 0.93 -27.57 7.30
C VAL A 39 1.93 -28.72 7.44
N ALA A 40 1.51 -29.80 8.11
CA ALA A 40 2.24 -31.07 8.18
C ALA A 40 3.72 -30.95 8.60
N GLY A 41 4.04 -30.07 9.55
CA GLY A 41 5.40 -29.88 10.08
C GLY A 41 6.35 -29.08 9.16
N LYS A 42 5.85 -28.58 8.02
CA LYS A 42 6.60 -27.67 7.13
C LYS A 42 6.47 -26.22 7.59
N PRO A 43 7.41 -25.32 7.24
CA PRO A 43 7.22 -23.89 7.45
C PRO A 43 5.99 -23.37 6.67
N ALA A 44 5.50 -22.19 7.05
CA ALA A 44 4.50 -21.49 6.25
C ALA A 44 5.13 -21.06 4.92
N LEU A 45 4.59 -21.55 3.81
CA LEU A 45 5.01 -21.17 2.46
C LEU A 45 4.01 -20.13 1.95
N LEU A 46 4.50 -18.92 1.69
CA LEU A 46 3.67 -17.79 1.31
C LEU A 46 3.39 -17.79 -0.18
N THR A 47 2.17 -17.42 -0.56
CA THR A 47 1.88 -17.01 -1.93
C THR A 47 2.58 -15.69 -2.24
N HIS A 48 2.71 -15.34 -3.52
CA HIS A 48 3.29 -14.06 -3.91
C HIS A 48 2.51 -12.86 -3.31
N ASP A 49 1.17 -12.91 -3.36
CA ASP A 49 0.31 -11.89 -2.76
C ASP A 49 0.52 -11.75 -1.24
N GLU A 50 0.78 -12.85 -0.53
CA GLU A 50 1.08 -12.82 0.90
C GLU A 50 2.45 -12.17 1.18
N VAL A 51 3.44 -12.38 0.31
CA VAL A 51 4.74 -11.68 0.39
C VAL A 51 4.56 -10.18 0.15
N THR A 52 3.83 -9.80 -0.89
CA THR A 52 3.52 -8.38 -1.17
C THR A 52 2.76 -7.74 -0.01
N THR A 53 1.78 -8.45 0.55
CA THR A 53 1.05 -8.01 1.76
C THR A 53 1.99 -7.82 2.97
N LEU A 54 2.96 -8.72 3.17
CA LEU A 54 3.94 -8.56 4.24
C LEU A 54 4.77 -7.27 4.06
N PHE A 55 5.24 -7.02 2.85
CA PHE A 55 6.03 -5.84 2.50
C PHE A 55 5.23 -4.55 2.66
N HIS A 56 3.96 -4.57 2.25
CA HIS A 56 3.01 -3.49 2.47
C HIS A 56 2.94 -3.08 3.94
N GLU A 57 2.60 -4.03 4.83
CA GLU A 57 2.49 -3.73 6.26
C GLU A 57 3.83 -3.38 6.90
N PHE A 58 4.93 -3.94 6.38
CA PHE A 58 6.27 -3.61 6.83
C PHE A 58 6.66 -2.17 6.48
N GLY A 59 6.21 -1.64 5.34
CA GLY A 59 6.38 -0.24 4.97
C GLY A 59 5.74 0.73 5.97
N HIS A 60 4.51 0.44 6.41
CA HIS A 60 3.87 1.16 7.53
C HIS A 60 4.70 1.05 8.81
N GLY A 61 5.17 -0.16 9.13
CA GLY A 61 6.03 -0.42 10.27
C GLY A 61 7.31 0.41 10.25
N LEU A 62 7.99 0.48 9.10
CA LEU A 62 9.18 1.30 8.89
C LEU A 62 8.90 2.78 9.09
N HIS A 63 7.78 3.29 8.56
CA HIS A 63 7.39 4.69 8.74
C HIS A 63 7.23 5.06 10.23
N HIS A 64 6.61 4.18 11.01
CA HIS A 64 6.48 4.38 12.45
C HIS A 64 7.79 4.25 13.22
N LEU A 65 8.60 3.24 12.89
CA LEU A 65 9.82 2.91 13.63
C LEU A 65 10.99 3.86 13.33
N LEU A 66 11.07 4.37 12.10
CA LEU A 66 12.20 5.19 11.63
C LEU A 66 11.98 6.70 11.76
N THR A 67 10.82 7.12 12.25
CA THR A 67 10.52 8.53 12.51
C THR A 67 11.56 9.18 13.42
N ARG A 68 11.89 10.45 13.16
CA ARG A 68 12.76 11.28 13.99
C ARG A 68 11.99 12.38 14.74
N ILE A 69 10.67 12.34 14.69
CA ILE A 69 9.81 13.32 15.36
C ILE A 69 9.62 12.96 16.83
N ASP A 70 9.93 13.92 17.71
CA ASP A 70 9.84 13.76 19.17
C ASP A 70 8.45 14.15 19.72
N HIS A 71 7.52 14.61 18.86
CA HIS A 71 6.18 15.04 19.26
C HIS A 71 5.13 14.01 18.82
N ALA A 72 4.48 13.35 19.79
CA ALA A 72 3.58 12.21 19.54
C ALA A 72 2.49 12.50 18.49
N GLY A 73 1.89 13.69 18.50
CA GLY A 73 0.80 14.05 17.60
C GLY A 73 1.16 14.09 16.11
N VAL A 74 2.45 14.10 15.77
CA VAL A 74 2.97 14.13 14.40
C VAL A 74 4.13 13.13 14.18
N SER A 75 4.25 12.14 15.08
CA SER A 75 5.33 11.16 15.08
C SER A 75 4.91 9.86 14.41
N GLY A 76 5.84 9.23 13.69
CA GLY A 76 5.55 8.03 12.92
C GLY A 76 4.49 8.32 11.87
N ILE A 77 3.41 7.54 11.89
CA ILE A 77 2.27 7.71 10.98
C ILE A 77 1.26 8.77 11.45
N ASN A 78 1.42 9.32 12.67
CA ASN A 78 0.47 10.30 13.21
C ASN A 78 0.60 11.64 12.47
N GLY A 79 -0.54 12.29 12.22
CA GLY A 79 -0.62 13.61 11.58
C GLY A 79 -0.22 13.62 10.10
N VAL A 80 0.12 12.47 9.52
CA VAL A 80 0.31 12.32 8.07
C VAL A 80 -1.07 12.44 7.41
N ALA A 81 -1.16 13.17 6.30
CA ALA A 81 -2.42 13.26 5.55
C ALA A 81 -2.82 11.87 5.06
N TRP A 82 -4.12 11.54 5.18
CA TRP A 82 -4.61 10.18 4.98
C TRP A 82 -4.39 9.69 3.54
N ASP A 83 -4.36 10.59 2.56
CA ASP A 83 -4.05 10.33 1.15
C ASP A 83 -2.56 10.11 0.83
N ALA A 84 -1.67 10.28 1.81
CA ALA A 84 -0.26 9.94 1.70
C ALA A 84 0.19 8.84 2.68
N VAL A 85 -0.69 8.35 3.55
CA VAL A 85 -0.32 7.35 4.57
C VAL A 85 0.12 6.02 3.93
N GLU A 86 -0.45 5.67 2.78
CA GLU A 86 -0.15 4.44 2.03
C GLU A 86 1.11 4.54 1.15
N LEU A 87 1.76 5.71 1.08
CA LEU A 87 2.97 5.87 0.28
C LEU A 87 4.05 4.85 0.69
N PRO A 88 4.46 4.73 1.97
CA PRO A 88 5.54 3.83 2.34
C PRO A 88 5.17 2.35 2.21
N SER A 89 3.91 1.98 2.43
CA SER A 89 3.44 0.60 2.32
C SER A 89 3.47 0.13 0.87
N GLN A 90 2.79 0.84 -0.03
CA GLN A 90 2.77 0.52 -1.46
C GLN A 90 4.15 0.64 -2.10
N PHE A 91 4.98 1.56 -1.61
CA PHE A 91 6.37 1.68 -2.06
C PHE A 91 7.17 0.39 -1.83
N MET A 92 7.05 -0.21 -0.64
CA MET A 92 7.78 -1.44 -0.30
C MET A 92 7.36 -2.65 -1.15
N GLU A 93 6.14 -2.67 -1.68
CA GLU A 93 5.64 -3.77 -2.53
C GLU A 93 6.48 -3.98 -3.79
N ASN A 94 7.09 -2.91 -4.33
CA ASN A 94 7.84 -2.97 -5.58
C ASN A 94 9.03 -3.94 -5.53
N TRP A 95 9.70 -4.09 -4.38
CA TRP A 95 10.80 -5.07 -4.22
C TRP A 95 10.34 -6.52 -4.32
N CYS A 96 9.05 -6.80 -4.22
CA CYS A 96 8.50 -8.12 -4.49
C CYS A 96 8.44 -8.43 -6.00
N TRP A 97 8.57 -7.42 -6.85
CA TRP A 97 8.53 -7.57 -8.31
C TRP A 97 9.87 -7.34 -9.00
N GLU A 98 10.91 -6.95 -8.26
CA GLU A 98 12.26 -6.79 -8.81
C GLU A 98 13.09 -8.07 -8.67
N PRO A 99 13.78 -8.54 -9.72
CA PRO A 99 14.66 -9.72 -9.65
C PRO A 99 15.66 -9.68 -8.49
N GLU A 100 16.31 -8.54 -8.28
CA GLU A 100 17.29 -8.33 -7.21
C GLU A 100 16.65 -8.39 -5.82
N GLY A 101 15.41 -7.90 -5.69
CA GLY A 101 14.65 -7.99 -4.44
C GLY A 101 14.21 -9.42 -4.15
N LEU A 102 13.64 -10.11 -5.14
CA LEU A 102 13.20 -11.50 -5.03
C LEU A 102 14.36 -12.45 -4.69
N ALA A 103 15.54 -12.22 -5.25
CA ALA A 103 16.73 -13.00 -4.94
C ALA A 103 17.14 -12.93 -3.47
N LEU A 104 16.81 -11.84 -2.75
CA LEU A 104 17.11 -11.67 -1.33
C LEU A 104 16.11 -12.35 -0.40
N ILE A 105 14.88 -12.57 -0.86
CA ILE A 105 13.75 -12.99 -0.01
C ILE A 105 13.15 -14.34 -0.40
N SER A 106 13.68 -15.00 -1.43
CA SER A 106 13.17 -16.27 -1.91
C SER A 106 14.27 -17.34 -2.02
N GLY A 107 13.85 -18.59 -1.87
CA GLY A 107 14.67 -19.78 -1.98
C GLY A 107 13.85 -21.02 -1.64
N HIS A 108 14.16 -22.16 -2.23
CA HIS A 108 13.43 -23.39 -1.96
C HIS A 108 13.61 -23.81 -0.50
N TYR A 109 12.52 -24.06 0.22
CA TYR A 109 12.55 -24.21 1.69
C TYR A 109 13.41 -25.40 2.18
N GLU A 110 13.63 -26.43 1.36
CA GLU A 110 14.44 -27.60 1.72
C GLU A 110 15.89 -27.50 1.23
N THR A 111 16.11 -26.91 0.06
CA THR A 111 17.39 -26.97 -0.64
C THR A 111 18.14 -25.65 -0.63
N GLY A 112 17.46 -24.54 -0.37
CA GLY A 112 18.01 -23.20 -0.46
C GLY A 112 18.27 -22.71 -1.89
N GLU A 113 17.95 -23.52 -2.91
CA GLU A 113 18.15 -23.14 -4.31
C GLU A 113 17.31 -21.90 -4.66
N PRO A 114 17.86 -20.96 -5.45
CA PRO A 114 17.16 -19.74 -5.83
C PRO A 114 15.94 -20.04 -6.73
N LEU A 115 15.04 -19.06 -6.84
CA LEU A 115 13.92 -19.13 -7.78
C LEU A 115 14.45 -19.33 -9.21
N PRO A 116 14.04 -20.41 -9.92
CA PRO A 116 14.46 -20.63 -11.30
C PRO A 116 14.12 -19.46 -12.21
N GLN A 117 15.06 -19.10 -13.08
CA GLN A 117 14.93 -17.96 -14.00
C GLN A 117 13.67 -18.04 -14.87
N ASP A 118 13.31 -19.22 -15.36
CA ASP A 118 12.13 -19.40 -16.20
C ASP A 118 10.81 -19.18 -15.44
N LEU A 119 10.78 -19.46 -14.13
CA LEU A 119 9.62 -19.19 -13.28
C LEU A 119 9.53 -17.71 -12.92
N LEU A 120 10.67 -17.06 -12.66
CA LEU A 120 10.74 -15.62 -12.46
C LEU A 120 10.19 -14.88 -13.68
N GLU A 121 10.67 -15.21 -14.88
CA GLU A 121 10.19 -14.59 -16.13
C GLU A 121 8.69 -14.76 -16.35
N LYS A 122 8.13 -15.95 -16.08
CA LYS A 122 6.69 -16.20 -16.16
C LYS A 122 5.91 -15.37 -15.13
N MET A 123 6.43 -15.24 -13.91
CA MET A 123 5.81 -14.44 -12.86
C MET A 123 5.78 -12.95 -13.26
N LEU A 124 6.90 -12.42 -13.74
CA LEU A 124 7.00 -11.02 -14.19
C LEU A 124 6.11 -10.75 -15.40
N ALA A 125 6.05 -11.67 -16.37
CA ALA A 125 5.14 -11.56 -17.51
C ALA A 125 3.64 -11.57 -17.10
N ALA A 126 3.31 -12.23 -15.99
CA ALA A 126 1.96 -12.29 -15.45
C ALA A 126 1.61 -11.10 -14.53
N LYS A 127 2.57 -10.25 -14.12
CA LYS A 127 2.39 -9.13 -13.19
C LYS A 127 1.17 -8.25 -13.53
N ASN A 128 1.02 -7.92 -14.81
CA ASN A 128 -0.01 -7.01 -15.29
C ASN A 128 -1.29 -7.71 -15.80
N PHE A 129 -1.45 -9.01 -15.54
CA PHE A 129 -2.64 -9.73 -15.93
C PHE A 129 -3.89 -9.08 -15.30
N GLN A 130 -4.78 -8.55 -16.15
CA GLN A 130 -6.02 -7.86 -15.74
C GLN A 130 -5.83 -6.60 -14.89
N SER A 131 -4.67 -5.95 -14.93
CA SER A 131 -4.39 -4.70 -14.18
C SER A 131 -5.44 -3.61 -14.43
N GLY A 132 -5.92 -3.46 -15.67
CA GLY A 132 -6.99 -2.52 -16.02
C GLY A 132 -8.32 -2.81 -15.30
N LEU A 133 -8.73 -4.08 -15.19
CA LEU A 133 -9.94 -4.47 -14.45
C LEU A 133 -9.76 -4.22 -12.95
N MET A 134 -8.58 -4.50 -12.40
CA MET A 134 -8.25 -4.25 -11.00
C MET A 134 -8.24 -2.74 -10.70
N MET A 135 -7.69 -1.92 -11.60
CA MET A 135 -7.67 -0.47 -11.48
C MET A 135 -9.07 0.11 -11.46
N VAL A 136 -9.90 -0.24 -12.44
CA VAL A 136 -11.30 0.21 -12.51
C VAL A 136 -12.09 -0.22 -11.28
N ARG A 137 -11.84 -1.41 -10.73
CA ARG A 137 -12.47 -1.87 -9.50
C ARG A 137 -12.10 -1.02 -8.27
N GLN A 138 -10.84 -0.58 -8.15
CA GLN A 138 -10.44 0.36 -7.08
C GLN A 138 -11.05 1.75 -7.28
N LEU A 139 -11.23 2.19 -8.54
CA LEU A 139 -11.94 3.42 -8.86
C LEU A 139 -13.44 3.33 -8.52
N GLU A 140 -14.11 2.20 -8.82
CA GLU A 140 -15.50 1.92 -8.40
C GLU A 140 -15.67 2.12 -6.89
N PHE A 141 -14.75 1.59 -6.07
CA PHE A 141 -14.80 1.75 -4.62
C PHE A 141 -14.60 3.20 -4.16
N SER A 142 -13.68 3.91 -4.80
CA SER A 142 -13.38 5.30 -4.45
C SER A 142 -14.54 6.24 -4.80
N LEU A 143 -15.13 6.04 -5.99
CA LEU A 143 -16.30 6.81 -6.44
C LEU A 143 -17.55 6.49 -5.62
N PHE A 144 -17.77 5.21 -5.29
CA PHE A 144 -18.85 4.80 -4.40
C PHE A 144 -18.73 5.45 -3.01
N ASP A 145 -17.54 5.45 -2.42
CA ASP A 145 -17.28 6.11 -1.15
C ASP A 145 -17.55 7.62 -1.20
N PHE A 146 -17.07 8.31 -2.23
CA PHE A 146 -17.34 9.74 -2.40
C PHE A 146 -18.82 10.05 -2.56
N GLU A 147 -19.51 9.35 -3.47
CA GLU A 147 -20.92 9.60 -3.74
C GLU A 147 -21.79 9.37 -2.51
N LEU A 148 -21.46 8.34 -1.72
CA LEU A 148 -22.14 8.03 -0.47
C LEU A 148 -21.96 9.12 0.61
N HIS A 149 -20.79 9.78 0.66
CA HIS A 149 -20.47 10.78 1.68
C HIS A 149 -20.62 12.24 1.22
N ALA A 150 -20.77 12.49 -0.08
CA ALA A 150 -20.95 13.83 -0.64
C ALA A 150 -22.38 14.35 -0.41
N THR A 151 -23.37 13.45 -0.38
CA THR A 151 -24.79 13.79 -0.24
C THR A 151 -25.29 13.55 1.19
N HIS A 152 -26.10 14.47 1.72
CA HIS A 152 -26.76 14.28 3.02
C HIS A 152 -28.09 13.54 2.85
N GLY A 153 -28.08 12.40 2.17
CA GLY A 153 -29.25 11.59 1.87
C GLY A 153 -30.18 12.25 0.83
N ASP A 154 -30.10 11.77 -0.41
CA ASP A 154 -30.90 12.26 -1.54
C ASP A 154 -32.06 11.32 -1.93
N GLY A 155 -32.38 10.36 -1.06
CA GLY A 155 -33.44 9.38 -1.26
C GLY A 155 -32.97 8.06 -1.90
N ARG A 156 -31.76 8.00 -2.45
CA ARG A 156 -31.18 6.73 -2.92
C ARG A 156 -30.75 5.86 -1.73
N SER A 157 -30.94 4.56 -1.87
CA SER A 157 -30.34 3.54 -1.02
C SER A 157 -28.85 3.36 -1.35
N VAL A 158 -28.09 2.79 -0.41
CA VAL A 158 -26.67 2.45 -0.60
C VAL A 158 -26.43 1.60 -1.85
N LEU A 159 -27.36 0.69 -2.18
CA LEU A 159 -27.25 -0.16 -3.37
C LEU A 159 -27.55 0.61 -4.66
N GLU A 160 -28.48 1.56 -4.64
CA GLU A 160 -28.74 2.43 -5.80
C GLU A 160 -27.54 3.33 -6.10
N VAL A 161 -26.88 3.85 -5.06
CA VAL A 161 -25.62 4.59 -5.23
C VAL A 161 -24.55 3.71 -5.88
N LEU A 162 -24.34 2.49 -5.37
CA LEU A 162 -23.35 1.57 -5.93
C LEU A 162 -23.65 1.18 -7.37
N GLU A 163 -24.91 0.88 -7.71
CA GLU A 163 -25.29 0.53 -9.08
C GLU A 163 -25.14 1.72 -10.03
N GLY A 164 -25.41 2.95 -9.60
CA GLY A 164 -25.14 4.15 -10.39
C GLY A 164 -23.66 4.29 -10.76
N ILE A 165 -22.75 4.12 -9.78
CA ILE A 165 -21.31 4.11 -10.06
C ILE A 165 -20.92 2.96 -11.00
N ARG A 166 -21.54 1.78 -10.86
CA ARG A 166 -21.29 0.65 -11.76
C ARG A 166 -21.78 0.88 -13.17
N ASP A 167 -22.82 1.68 -13.37
CA ASP A 167 -23.28 2.11 -14.70
C ASP A 167 -22.20 2.93 -15.43
N GLU A 168 -21.38 3.67 -14.70
CA GLU A 168 -20.36 4.55 -15.27
C GLU A 168 -19.04 3.84 -15.55
N VAL A 169 -18.55 3.03 -14.60
CA VAL A 169 -17.17 2.52 -14.67
C VAL A 169 -17.05 1.01 -14.73
N SER A 170 -18.06 0.24 -14.31
CA SER A 170 -17.88 -1.20 -14.10
C SER A 170 -18.05 -2.01 -15.40
N VAL A 171 -16.98 -2.69 -15.81
CA VAL A 171 -17.00 -3.59 -16.99
C VAL A 171 -17.71 -4.91 -16.68
N MET A 172 -17.68 -5.37 -15.44
CA MET A 172 -18.21 -6.66 -14.99
C MET A 172 -19.19 -6.47 -13.85
N ARG A 173 -20.45 -6.87 -14.05
CA ARG A 173 -21.51 -6.73 -13.05
C ARG A 173 -21.59 -7.94 -12.11
N PRO A 174 -21.49 -7.74 -10.79
CA PRO A 174 -21.81 -8.79 -9.83
C PRO A 174 -23.30 -9.18 -9.90
N PRO A 175 -23.68 -10.39 -9.44
CA PRO A 175 -25.08 -10.78 -9.35
C PRO A 175 -25.90 -9.82 -8.47
N ALA A 176 -27.18 -9.63 -8.77
CA ALA A 176 -28.06 -8.68 -8.06
C ALA A 176 -28.20 -8.93 -6.53
N TYR A 177 -27.88 -10.14 -6.06
CA TYR A 177 -27.86 -10.46 -4.63
C TYR A 177 -26.54 -10.06 -3.93
N ASN A 178 -25.54 -9.53 -4.64
CA ASN A 178 -24.30 -9.06 -4.05
C ASN A 178 -24.56 -7.95 -3.03
N ARG A 179 -23.93 -8.06 -1.85
CA ARG A 179 -24.04 -7.09 -0.75
C ARG A 179 -22.66 -6.60 -0.32
N PHE A 180 -21.79 -6.32 -1.29
CA PHE A 180 -20.43 -5.81 -1.05
C PHE A 180 -20.38 -4.68 0.01
N PRO A 181 -21.26 -3.65 -0.02
CA PRO A 181 -21.22 -2.57 0.97
C PRO A 181 -21.30 -3.05 2.42
N ASN A 182 -22.05 -4.11 2.70
CA ASN A 182 -22.21 -4.67 4.06
C ASN A 182 -20.92 -5.27 4.62
N SER A 183 -19.91 -5.48 3.78
CA SER A 183 -18.60 -6.01 4.14
C SER A 183 -17.48 -4.99 3.93
N PHE A 184 -17.79 -3.76 3.51
CA PHE A 184 -16.77 -2.77 3.16
C PHE A 184 -16.26 -2.01 4.40
N ALA A 185 -15.54 -2.72 5.26
CA ALA A 185 -15.10 -2.21 6.57
C ALA A 185 -14.22 -0.95 6.48
N HIS A 186 -13.51 -0.71 5.38
CA HIS A 186 -12.64 0.46 5.21
C HIS A 186 -13.37 1.78 5.47
N ILE A 187 -14.58 1.93 4.92
CA ILE A 187 -15.34 3.19 4.99
C ILE A 187 -16.41 3.18 6.09
N PHE A 188 -16.83 1.99 6.57
CA PHE A 188 -17.87 1.87 7.61
C PHE A 188 -17.35 1.58 9.03
N ALA A 189 -16.14 1.05 9.16
CA ALA A 189 -15.56 0.62 10.43
C ALA A 189 -14.03 0.85 10.50
N GLY A 190 -13.51 1.70 9.61
CA GLY A 190 -12.09 2.02 9.45
C GLY A 190 -11.89 3.53 9.27
N GLY A 191 -10.68 3.93 8.90
CA GLY A 191 -10.30 5.34 8.73
C GLY A 191 -10.55 5.92 7.34
N TYR A 192 -11.15 5.18 6.40
CA TYR A 192 -11.22 5.56 4.98
C TYR A 192 -12.57 6.12 4.55
N ALA A 193 -13.45 6.51 5.49
CA ALA A 193 -14.72 7.14 5.14
C ALA A 193 -14.47 8.48 4.40
N ALA A 194 -15.05 8.63 3.20
CA ALA A 194 -14.74 9.74 2.28
C ALA A 194 -13.22 9.87 1.96
N GLY A 195 -12.52 8.73 1.93
CA GLY A 195 -11.07 8.64 1.85
C GLY A 195 -10.56 7.36 1.20
N TYR A 196 -11.39 6.51 0.61
CA TYR A 196 -10.89 5.28 -0.02
C TYR A 196 -9.99 5.57 -1.24
N TYR A 197 -10.17 6.73 -1.88
CA TYR A 197 -9.28 7.20 -2.95
C TYR A 197 -7.81 7.32 -2.51
N SER A 198 -7.54 7.44 -1.20
CA SER A 198 -6.20 7.51 -0.64
C SER A 198 -5.30 6.37 -1.10
N TYR A 199 -5.84 5.17 -1.35
CA TYR A 199 -5.05 4.07 -1.93
C TYR A 199 -4.49 4.43 -3.31
N LYS A 200 -5.32 4.97 -4.22
CA LYS A 200 -4.86 5.34 -5.57
C LYS A 200 -4.05 6.63 -5.57
N GLY A 201 -4.42 7.60 -4.73
CA GLY A 201 -3.64 8.84 -4.55
C GLY A 201 -2.21 8.55 -4.09
N ALA A 202 -2.07 7.71 -3.07
CA ALA A 202 -0.76 7.27 -2.58
C ALA A 202 -0.01 6.37 -3.57
N GLU A 203 -0.70 5.57 -4.38
CA GLU A 203 -0.05 4.68 -5.37
C GLU A 203 0.67 5.47 -6.46
N VAL A 204 0.13 6.64 -6.84
CA VAL A 204 0.82 7.59 -7.73
C VAL A 204 2.14 8.03 -7.09
N LEU A 205 2.09 8.43 -5.81
CA LEU A 205 3.28 8.86 -5.09
C LEU A 205 4.26 7.70 -4.93
N SER A 206 3.80 6.48 -4.60
CA SER A 206 4.68 5.36 -4.32
C SER A 206 5.36 4.84 -5.58
N ALA A 207 4.64 4.75 -6.70
CA ALA A 207 5.20 4.35 -7.99
C ALA A 207 6.23 5.37 -8.48
N ASP A 208 5.95 6.67 -8.37
CA ASP A 208 6.90 7.70 -8.78
C ASP A 208 8.10 7.80 -7.83
N ALA A 209 7.90 7.59 -6.53
CA ALA A 209 9.00 7.47 -5.58
C ALA A 209 9.90 6.27 -5.92
N PHE A 210 9.31 5.13 -6.27
CA PHE A 210 10.05 3.93 -6.69
C PHE A 210 10.76 4.14 -8.03
N SER A 211 10.22 4.93 -8.95
CA SER A 211 10.89 5.23 -10.23
C SER A 211 12.27 5.88 -10.07
N LYS A 212 12.51 6.57 -8.95
CA LYS A 212 13.85 7.06 -8.61
C LYS A 212 14.86 5.93 -8.35
N PHE A 213 14.42 4.80 -7.79
CA PHE A 213 15.23 3.60 -7.66
C PHE A 213 15.43 2.90 -9.00
N GLU A 214 14.46 2.95 -9.90
CA GLU A 214 14.67 2.46 -11.28
C GLU A 214 15.76 3.28 -12.00
N GLU A 215 15.80 4.59 -11.76
CA GLU A 215 16.82 5.52 -12.31
C GLU A 215 18.21 5.31 -11.68
N ASP A 216 18.28 5.17 -10.35
CA ASP A 216 19.54 5.17 -9.59
C ASP A 216 20.08 3.75 -9.28
N GLY A 217 19.26 2.71 -9.49
CA GLY A 217 19.49 1.32 -9.12
C GLY A 217 18.57 0.83 -7.98
N VAL A 218 17.90 -0.31 -8.17
CA VAL A 218 16.85 -0.86 -7.27
C VAL A 218 17.32 -1.03 -5.82
N LEU A 219 18.60 -1.34 -5.60
CA LEU A 219 19.20 -1.52 -4.28
C LEU A 219 20.17 -0.37 -3.91
N ASN A 220 20.01 0.81 -4.50
CA ASN A 220 20.85 1.97 -4.23
C ASN A 220 20.67 2.48 -2.79
N ALA A 221 21.74 2.36 -1.99
CA ALA A 221 21.72 2.74 -0.57
C ALA A 221 21.62 4.26 -0.33
N GLU A 222 22.09 5.09 -1.28
CA GLU A 222 21.98 6.55 -1.19
C GLU A 222 20.53 6.98 -1.40
N THR A 223 19.86 6.45 -2.42
CA THR A 223 18.43 6.67 -2.68
C THR A 223 17.58 6.16 -1.51
N GLY A 224 17.90 4.99 -0.96
CA GLY A 224 17.29 4.46 0.27
C GLY A 224 17.44 5.39 1.47
N ARG A 225 18.62 5.98 1.66
CA ARG A 225 18.85 6.98 2.72
C ARG A 225 18.03 8.24 2.47
N ALA A 226 18.00 8.74 1.24
CA ALA A 226 17.20 9.91 0.89
C ALA A 226 15.71 9.68 1.21
N PHE A 227 15.15 8.52 0.82
CA PHE A 227 13.76 8.16 1.13
C PHE A 227 13.51 8.12 2.64
N ARG A 228 14.41 7.49 3.40
CA ARG A 228 14.31 7.45 4.87
C ARG A 228 14.29 8.85 5.47
N GLU A 229 15.17 9.75 5.03
CA GLU A 229 15.31 11.09 5.62
C GLU A 229 14.17 12.03 5.25
N ALA A 230 13.67 11.95 4.02
CA ALA A 230 12.62 12.83 3.52
C ALA A 230 11.21 12.32 3.89
N ILE A 231 10.95 11.02 3.77
CA ILE A 231 9.62 10.43 4.00
C ILE A 231 9.53 9.85 5.41
N LEU A 232 10.26 8.77 5.70
CA LEU A 232 10.04 7.97 6.92
C LEU A 232 10.40 8.72 8.20
N ALA A 233 11.40 9.60 8.16
CA ALA A 233 11.90 10.32 9.32
C ALA A 233 11.02 11.49 9.75
N ARG A 234 10.12 11.98 8.88
CA ARG A 234 9.42 13.26 9.05
C ARG A 234 8.01 13.16 9.61
N GLY A 235 7.38 11.98 9.57
CA GLY A 235 5.99 11.79 10.05
C GLY A 235 5.05 12.90 9.56
N GLY A 236 4.10 13.31 10.39
CA GLY A 236 3.15 14.40 10.09
C GLY A 236 3.69 15.82 10.26
N SER A 237 5.01 16.04 10.27
CA SER A 237 5.60 17.35 10.58
C SER A 237 5.53 18.37 9.43
N GLN A 238 5.30 17.92 8.19
CA GLN A 238 5.17 18.76 7.00
C GLN A 238 4.13 18.16 6.06
N ALA A 239 3.65 18.98 5.11
CA ALA A 239 2.73 18.50 4.09
C ALA A 239 3.38 17.42 3.21
N PRO A 240 2.67 16.34 2.84
CA PRO A 240 3.24 15.25 2.05
C PRO A 240 3.87 15.68 0.73
N MET A 241 3.29 16.67 0.04
CA MET A 241 3.84 17.19 -1.21
C MET A 241 5.26 17.77 -1.02
N VAL A 242 5.50 18.48 0.09
CA VAL A 242 6.83 19.03 0.41
C VAL A 242 7.82 17.88 0.62
N LEU A 243 7.44 16.88 1.42
CA LEU A 243 8.28 15.72 1.71
C LEU A 243 8.59 14.90 0.44
N PHE A 244 7.60 14.76 -0.43
CA PHE A 244 7.75 14.09 -1.72
C PHE A 244 8.71 14.85 -2.63
N VAL A 245 8.54 16.17 -2.79
CA VAL A 245 9.44 17.00 -3.61
C VAL A 245 10.86 16.99 -3.04
N ASP A 246 11.03 17.04 -1.72
CA ASP A 246 12.35 16.94 -1.07
C ASP A 246 13.06 15.61 -1.40
N PHE A 247 12.31 14.51 -1.54
CA PHE A 247 12.84 13.22 -1.96
C PHE A 247 13.07 13.12 -3.48
N ARG A 248 12.04 13.45 -4.26
CA ARG A 248 11.96 13.19 -5.71
C ARG A 248 12.65 14.26 -6.53
N GLY A 249 12.78 15.48 -6.00
CA GLY A 249 13.30 16.67 -6.68
C GLY A 249 12.28 17.38 -7.58
N ARG A 250 11.04 16.86 -7.67
CA ARG A 250 9.93 17.40 -8.47
C ARG A 250 8.59 16.93 -7.92
N GLU A 251 7.51 17.55 -8.38
CA GLU A 251 6.14 17.09 -8.11
C GLU A 251 5.88 15.70 -8.71
N PRO A 252 4.91 14.94 -8.14
CA PRO A 252 4.60 13.58 -8.58
C PRO A 252 4.00 13.55 -9.99
N SER A 253 4.34 12.52 -10.75
CA SER A 253 3.73 12.19 -12.05
C SER A 253 3.04 10.82 -12.00
N ILE A 254 1.96 10.68 -12.75
CA ILE A 254 1.21 9.42 -12.90
C ILE A 254 1.92 8.40 -13.81
N ASP A 255 2.92 8.83 -14.58
CA ASP A 255 3.54 8.01 -15.63
C ASP A 255 4.11 6.69 -15.09
N ALA A 256 4.78 6.73 -13.92
CA ALA A 256 5.34 5.54 -13.30
C ALA A 256 4.25 4.51 -12.95
N LEU A 257 3.13 4.96 -12.37
CA LEU A 257 2.00 4.10 -12.06
C LEU A 257 1.43 3.42 -13.31
N LEU A 258 1.26 4.19 -14.39
CA LEU A 258 0.75 3.65 -15.66
C LEU A 258 1.71 2.62 -16.26
N ARG A 259 3.02 2.90 -16.28
CA ARG A 259 4.03 1.94 -16.75
C ARG A 259 4.03 0.67 -15.90
N HIS A 260 4.06 0.80 -14.57
CA HIS A 260 4.06 -0.33 -13.64
C HIS A 260 2.82 -1.20 -13.75
N SER A 261 1.68 -0.61 -14.16
CA SER A 261 0.43 -1.30 -14.41
C SER A 261 0.29 -1.87 -15.82
N GLY A 262 1.23 -1.60 -16.73
CA GLY A 262 1.12 -1.97 -18.16
C GLY A 262 0.03 -1.20 -18.89
N LEU A 263 -0.25 0.04 -18.47
CA LEU A 263 -1.30 0.92 -18.99
C LEU A 263 -0.75 2.21 -19.63
N SER A 264 0.58 2.32 -19.79
CA SER A 264 1.20 3.41 -20.55
C SER A 264 1.00 3.21 -22.06
N GLU A 265 1.04 4.30 -22.84
CA GLU A 265 0.96 4.21 -24.30
C GLU A 265 2.03 3.27 -24.89
N ASP A 266 3.25 3.32 -24.36
CA ASP A 266 4.36 2.45 -24.76
C ASP A 266 4.12 0.95 -24.45
N ALA A 267 3.21 0.62 -23.53
CA ALA A 267 2.88 -0.77 -23.18
C ALA A 267 1.77 -1.35 -24.06
N ALA A 268 1.05 -0.50 -24.81
CA ALA A 268 0.00 -0.88 -25.73
C ALA A 268 0.51 -1.10 -27.18
N ALA A 269 1.78 -0.79 -27.44
CA ALA A 269 2.47 -0.97 -28.72
C ALA A 269 3.23 -2.30 -28.79
#